data_AF-A0A2K8TAQ8-F1
#
_entry.id   AF-A0A2K8TAQ8-F1
#
_cell.length_a   1.000
_cell.length_b   1.000
_cell.length_c   1.000
_cell.angle_alpha   90.00
_cell.angle_beta   90.00
_cell.angle_gamma   90.00
#
_symmetry.space_group_name_H-M   'P 1'
#
loop_
_entity.id
_entity.type
_entity.pdbx_description
1 polymer ?
#
loop_
_entity_poly.entity_id
_entity_poly.type
_entity_poly.pdbx_seq_one_letter_code
_entity_poly.pdbx_strand_id
1 'polypeptide(L)'
;MSELRLTTKEFKGKDNLKLDIVVSADELYVIRTGVETNFAKSFLLAASLIQDFSKPLIIVANAGDENTVFCNLYDAASKTKIYREWSRDLDWATIIRDIQSLLGGASSTIPSTPKLSVVPQAVHPQDLRIKNIRTLLDYPLDLVREWLQFQDTNSPSQLHISKIDELVKTMCLAWAADKCDHPNHAESSYQNLVVDTVASGMDELTAISAWMQQLQAVKTGAV
;
A
#
# COMPACT_ATOMS: atom_id res chain seq x y z
N MET A 1 -22.94 7.74 8.30
CA MET A 1 -22.78 7.45 6.85
C MET A 1 -22.10 6.09 6.73
N SER A 2 -22.65 5.16 5.95
CA SER A 2 -22.07 3.84 5.72
C SER A 2 -21.53 3.77 4.31
N GLU A 3 -20.32 3.26 4.12
CA GLU A 3 -19.66 3.20 2.81
C GLU A 3 -18.58 2.12 2.78
N LEU A 4 -18.12 1.81 1.59
CA LEU A 4 -17.05 0.84 1.35
C LEU A 4 -15.91 1.54 0.62
N ARG A 5 -14.70 1.49 1.18
CA ARG A 5 -13.52 2.19 0.63
C ARG A 5 -12.40 1.20 0.37
N LEU A 6 -11.75 1.35 -0.79
CA LEU A 6 -10.49 0.69 -1.07
C LEU A 6 -9.36 1.64 -0.68
N THR A 7 -8.49 1.20 0.22
CA THR A 7 -7.34 1.99 0.68
C THR A 7 -6.05 1.23 0.43
N THR A 8 -5.06 1.89 -0.16
CA THR A 8 -3.73 1.30 -0.27
C THR A 8 -2.97 1.62 1.01
N LYS A 9 -2.55 0.58 1.72
CA LYS A 9 -1.66 0.73 2.88
C LYS A 9 -0.38 -0.02 2.61
N GLU A 10 0.75 0.63 2.86
CA GLU A 10 2.03 -0.03 2.74
C GLU A 10 2.23 -1.02 3.89
N PHE A 11 2.66 -2.24 3.56
CA PHE A 11 3.08 -3.24 4.53
C PHE A 11 4.25 -4.05 3.97
N LYS A 12 5.39 -4.06 4.70
CA LYS A 12 6.65 -4.70 4.28
C LYS A 12 7.11 -4.29 2.87
N GLY A 13 7.03 -3.01 2.55
CA GLY A 13 7.45 -2.48 1.26
C GLY A 13 6.57 -2.79 0.06
N LYS A 14 5.44 -3.47 0.27
CA LYS A 14 4.46 -3.75 -0.77
C LYS A 14 3.18 -2.97 -0.49
N ASP A 15 2.62 -2.40 -1.55
CA ASP A 15 1.27 -1.86 -1.52
C ASP A 15 0.32 -3.00 -1.22
N ASN A 16 -0.35 -2.93 -0.07
CA ASN A 16 -1.38 -3.87 0.31
C ASN A 16 -2.73 -3.18 0.20
N LEU A 17 -3.54 -3.65 -0.74
CA LEU A 17 -4.90 -3.17 -0.90
C LEU A 17 -5.75 -3.63 0.30
N LYS A 18 -6.32 -2.67 0.99
CA LYS A 18 -7.22 -2.86 2.13
C LYS A 18 -8.64 -2.49 1.72
N LEU A 19 -9.58 -3.21 2.32
CA LEU A 19 -11.00 -2.94 2.28
C LEU A 19 -11.39 -2.34 3.63
N ASP A 20 -11.88 -1.11 3.60
CA ASP A 20 -12.44 -0.40 4.74
C ASP A 20 -13.97 -0.44 4.62
N ILE A 21 -14.61 -1.13 5.57
CA ILE A 21 -16.06 -1.19 5.70
C ILE A 21 -16.44 -0.16 6.76
N VAL A 22 -17.01 0.96 6.33
CA VAL A 22 -17.44 2.05 7.21
C VAL A 22 -18.88 1.79 7.61
N VAL A 23 -19.11 1.60 8.91
CA VAL A 23 -20.41 1.23 9.48
C VAL A 23 -20.90 2.38 10.34
N SER A 24 -22.09 2.88 10.02
CA SER A 24 -22.83 3.81 10.87
C SER A 24 -23.72 3.00 11.83
N ALA A 25 -23.37 2.97 13.11
CA ALA A 25 -24.17 2.34 14.16
C ALA A 25 -24.55 3.39 15.23
N ASP A 26 -24.32 3.13 16.52
CA ASP A 26 -24.32 4.13 17.59
C ASP A 26 -23.25 5.20 17.37
N GLU A 27 -22.09 4.78 16.85
CA GLU A 27 -20.96 5.62 16.45
C GLU A 27 -20.50 5.22 15.03
N LEU A 28 -19.51 5.94 14.49
CA LEU A 28 -18.88 5.59 13.23
C LEU A 28 -17.75 4.57 13.46
N TYR A 29 -17.91 3.37 12.92
CA TYR A 29 -16.91 2.31 13.01
C TYR A 29 -16.27 2.04 11.64
N VAL A 30 -14.99 1.65 11.63
CA VAL A 30 -14.29 1.21 10.42
C VAL A 30 -13.69 -0.18 10.65
N ILE A 31 -14.22 -1.18 9.95
CA ILE A 31 -13.66 -2.52 9.91
C ILE A 31 -12.68 -2.59 8.74
N ARG A 32 -11.38 -2.65 9.05
CA ARG A 32 -10.31 -2.69 8.05
C ARG A 32 -9.76 -4.10 7.88
N THR A 33 -9.76 -4.58 6.65
CA THR A 33 -9.24 -5.91 6.30
C THR A 33 -8.43 -5.89 4.99
N GLY A 34 -7.62 -6.91 4.73
CA GLY A 34 -7.02 -7.08 3.39
C GLY A 34 -8.09 -7.50 2.38
N VAL A 35 -8.08 -6.95 1.17
CA VAL A 35 -9.11 -7.23 0.15
C VAL A 35 -9.16 -8.72 -0.24
N GLU A 36 -8.02 -9.40 -0.19
CA GLU A 36 -7.90 -10.82 -0.56
C GLU A 36 -8.25 -11.81 0.56
N THR A 37 -8.54 -11.31 1.77
CA THR A 37 -8.81 -12.17 2.93
C THR A 37 -10.15 -12.89 2.84
N ASN A 38 -10.26 -14.03 3.53
CA ASN A 38 -11.51 -14.77 3.66
C ASN A 38 -12.62 -13.91 4.27
N PHE A 39 -12.30 -13.07 5.27
CA PHE A 39 -13.23 -12.10 5.83
C PHE A 39 -13.78 -11.14 4.76
N ALA A 40 -12.91 -10.52 3.95
CA ALA A 40 -13.33 -9.58 2.92
C ALA A 40 -14.20 -10.26 1.86
N LYS A 41 -13.76 -11.42 1.35
CA LYS A 41 -14.47 -12.17 0.31
C LYS A 41 -15.85 -12.64 0.78
N SER A 42 -15.95 -13.19 1.98
CA SER A 42 -17.23 -13.63 2.56
C SER A 42 -18.18 -12.46 2.84
N PHE A 43 -17.67 -11.31 3.30
CA PHE A 43 -18.46 -10.09 3.45
C PHE A 43 -19.01 -9.61 2.09
N LEU A 44 -18.15 -9.42 1.09
CA LEU A 44 -18.53 -8.92 -0.24
C LEU A 44 -19.55 -9.83 -0.92
N LEU A 45 -19.37 -11.15 -0.80
CA LEU A 45 -20.31 -12.14 -1.30
C LEU A 45 -21.72 -11.95 -0.70
N ALA A 46 -21.81 -11.86 0.62
CA ALA A 46 -23.10 -11.68 1.29
C ALA A 46 -23.70 -10.29 1.00
N ALA A 47 -22.89 -9.23 1.09
CA ALA A 47 -23.33 -7.85 0.84
C ALA A 47 -23.81 -7.65 -0.61
N SER A 48 -23.28 -8.39 -1.59
CA SER A 48 -23.73 -8.32 -2.98
C SER A 48 -25.18 -8.78 -3.23
N LEU A 49 -25.80 -9.46 -2.26
CA LEU A 49 -27.20 -9.87 -2.32
C LEU A 49 -28.15 -8.82 -1.71
N ILE A 50 -27.60 -7.78 -1.08
CA ILE A 50 -28.38 -6.74 -0.39
C ILE A 50 -28.71 -5.64 -1.38
N GLN A 51 -30.00 -5.38 -1.55
CA GLN A 51 -30.49 -4.31 -2.40
C GLN A 51 -30.73 -3.01 -1.62
N ASP A 52 -30.93 -3.11 -0.30
CA ASP A 52 -31.28 -2.00 0.57
C ASP A 52 -30.47 -2.08 1.87
N PHE A 53 -29.45 -1.21 1.97
CA PHE A 53 -28.58 -1.08 3.14
C PHE A 53 -29.14 -0.15 4.23
N SER A 54 -30.35 0.40 4.05
CA SER A 54 -31.02 1.18 5.10
C SER A 54 -31.51 0.29 6.25
N LYS A 55 -31.69 -1.01 5.98
CA LYS A 55 -32.10 -2.00 6.97
C LYS A 55 -30.91 -2.38 7.86
N PRO A 56 -31.10 -2.51 9.18
CA PRO A 56 -30.02 -2.91 10.07
C PRO A 56 -29.50 -4.31 9.72
N LEU A 57 -28.18 -4.45 9.73
CA LEU A 57 -27.47 -5.69 9.44
C LEU A 57 -26.60 -6.08 10.64
N ILE A 58 -26.31 -7.37 10.77
CA ILE A 58 -25.39 -7.89 11.79
C ILE A 58 -24.17 -8.47 11.10
N ILE A 59 -23.00 -7.92 11.41
CA ILE A 59 -21.70 -8.42 10.96
C ILE A 59 -21.12 -9.30 12.07
N VAL A 60 -20.81 -10.55 11.75
CA VAL A 60 -20.22 -11.50 12.71
C VAL A 60 -18.91 -12.03 12.16
N ALA A 61 -17.83 -11.76 12.88
CA ALA A 61 -16.54 -12.41 12.65
C ALA A 61 -16.58 -13.84 13.22
N ASN A 62 -16.36 -14.84 12.38
CA ASN A 62 -16.33 -16.25 12.77
C ASN A 62 -14.90 -16.77 12.59
N ALA A 63 -14.33 -17.35 13.65
CA ALA A 63 -13.06 -18.04 13.54
C ALA A 63 -13.23 -19.32 12.72
N GLY A 64 -12.32 -19.54 11.78
CA GLY A 64 -12.11 -20.82 11.12
C GLY A 64 -10.85 -21.50 11.66
N ASP A 65 -10.36 -22.49 10.92
CA ASP A 65 -9.10 -23.16 11.23
C ASP A 65 -7.90 -22.24 10.96
N GLU A 66 -6.80 -22.46 11.69
CA GLU A 66 -5.48 -21.86 11.42
C GLU A 66 -5.49 -20.34 11.11
N ASN A 67 -5.66 -19.50 12.14
CA ASN A 67 -5.64 -18.02 12.03
C ASN A 67 -6.59 -17.42 10.97
N THR A 68 -7.57 -18.19 10.49
CA THR A 68 -8.52 -17.73 9.49
C THR A 68 -9.76 -17.12 10.14
N VAL A 69 -10.24 -16.01 9.61
CA VAL A 69 -11.49 -15.38 10.03
C VAL A 69 -12.40 -15.20 8.82
N PHE A 70 -13.66 -15.63 8.96
CA PHE A 70 -14.74 -15.43 7.99
C PHE A 70 -15.71 -14.36 8.50
N CYS A 71 -16.41 -13.71 7.57
CA CYS A 71 -17.51 -12.80 7.87
C CYS A 71 -18.83 -13.47 7.54
N ASN A 72 -19.74 -13.55 8.52
CA ASN A 72 -21.15 -13.85 8.27
C ASN A 72 -21.95 -12.55 8.39
N LEU A 73 -22.85 -12.33 7.43
CA LEU A 73 -23.75 -11.19 7.42
C LEU A 73 -25.18 -11.70 7.64
N TYR A 74 -25.94 -11.04 8.51
CA TYR A 74 -27.33 -11.40 8.80
C TYR A 74 -28.24 -10.19 8.64
N ASP A 75 -29.47 -10.44 8.21
CA ASP A 75 -30.56 -9.48 8.33
C ASP A 75 -30.94 -9.37 9.82
N ALA A 76 -30.91 -8.16 10.38
CA ALA A 76 -31.08 -8.00 11.83
C ALA A 76 -32.52 -8.24 12.30
N ALA A 77 -33.52 -8.08 11.42
CA ALA A 77 -34.93 -8.24 11.74
C ALA A 77 -35.32 -9.73 11.79
N SER A 78 -34.97 -10.48 10.75
CA SER A 78 -35.27 -11.91 10.61
C SER A 78 -34.24 -12.82 11.25
N LYS A 79 -33.04 -12.31 11.57
CA LYS A 79 -31.88 -13.09 12.04
C LYS A 79 -31.44 -14.17 11.04
N THR A 80 -31.81 -14.03 9.76
CA THR A 80 -31.44 -14.98 8.72
C THR A 80 -30.06 -14.66 8.16
N LYS A 81 -29.27 -15.71 7.90
CA LYS A 81 -27.94 -15.55 7.31
C LYS A 81 -28.07 -15.19 5.83
N ILE A 82 -27.45 -14.09 5.45
CA ILE A 82 -27.28 -13.71 4.05
C ILE A 82 -26.02 -14.42 3.55
N TYR A 83 -26.17 -15.32 2.58
CA TYR A 83 -25.08 -16.14 2.09
C TYR A 83 -25.16 -16.28 0.58
N ARG A 84 -24.00 -16.11 -0.06
CA ARG A 84 -23.78 -16.39 -1.46
C ARG A 84 -22.65 -17.41 -1.56
N GLU A 85 -22.85 -18.44 -2.36
CA GLU A 85 -21.80 -19.42 -2.63
C GLU A 85 -20.65 -18.77 -3.41
N TRP A 86 -19.43 -19.18 -3.08
CA TRP A 86 -18.23 -18.72 -3.78
C TRP A 86 -18.17 -19.35 -5.18
N SER A 87 -17.76 -18.55 -6.17
CA SER A 87 -17.44 -19.05 -7.52
C SER A 87 -16.10 -18.47 -7.98
N ARG A 88 -15.39 -19.25 -8.80
CA ARG A 88 -14.08 -18.86 -9.37
C ARG A 88 -14.21 -17.71 -10.36
N ASP A 89 -15.36 -17.57 -11.01
CA ASP A 89 -15.60 -16.59 -12.08
C ASP A 89 -16.11 -15.24 -11.56
N LEU A 90 -16.03 -15.01 -10.24
CA LEU A 90 -16.51 -13.78 -9.62
C LEU A 90 -15.55 -12.62 -9.87
N ASP A 91 -16.08 -11.56 -10.46
CA ASP A 91 -15.40 -10.27 -10.57
C ASP A 91 -15.60 -9.46 -9.29
N TRP A 92 -14.59 -9.52 -8.41
CA TRP A 92 -14.56 -8.78 -7.15
C TRP A 92 -14.61 -7.26 -7.34
N ALA A 93 -14.03 -6.74 -8.42
CA ALA A 93 -14.04 -5.30 -8.68
C ALA A 93 -15.45 -4.82 -9.03
N THR A 94 -16.19 -5.62 -9.82
CA THR A 94 -17.60 -5.34 -10.11
C THR A 94 -18.46 -5.43 -8.85
N ILE A 95 -18.31 -6.48 -8.03
CA ILE A 95 -19.05 -6.61 -6.76
C ILE A 95 -18.83 -5.41 -5.84
N ILE A 96 -17.57 -4.98 -5.67
CA ILE A 96 -17.21 -3.82 -4.83
C ILE A 96 -17.91 -2.57 -5.34
N ARG A 97 -17.82 -2.30 -6.65
CA ARG A 97 -18.43 -1.12 -7.28
C ARG A 97 -19.95 -1.11 -7.11
N ASP A 98 -20.60 -2.26 -7.29
CA ASP A 98 -22.06 -2.37 -7.18
C ASP A 98 -22.51 -2.09 -5.74
N ILE A 99 -21.82 -2.65 -4.75
CA ILE A 99 -22.08 -2.37 -3.32
C ILE A 99 -21.84 -0.88 -3.01
N GLN A 100 -20.75 -0.30 -3.51
CA GLN A 100 -20.46 1.13 -3.34
C GLN A 100 -21.57 2.01 -3.93
N SER A 101 -22.09 1.66 -5.10
CA SER A 101 -23.21 2.40 -5.72
C SER A 101 -24.47 2.35 -4.87
N LEU A 102 -24.76 1.21 -4.24
CA LEU A 102 -25.92 1.05 -3.36
C LEU A 102 -25.76 1.81 -2.04
N LEU A 103 -24.56 1.80 -1.46
CA LEU A 103 -24.24 2.55 -0.24
C LEU A 103 -24.17 4.07 -0.48
N GLY A 104 -23.73 4.49 -1.67
CA GLY A 104 -23.61 5.89 -2.08
C GLY A 104 -24.93 6.57 -2.45
N GLY A 105 -26.04 5.82 -2.50
CA GLY A 105 -27.37 6.32 -2.90
C GLY A 105 -28.05 7.29 -1.93
N ALA A 106 -27.47 7.53 -0.74
CA ALA A 106 -28.04 8.40 0.28
C ALA A 106 -27.03 9.43 0.82
N SER A 107 -26.50 10.30 -0.06
CA SER A 107 -26.21 11.72 0.21
C SER A 107 -25.37 12.29 -0.92
N SER A 108 -26.07 12.81 -1.92
CA SER A 108 -25.60 13.95 -2.70
C SER A 108 -25.90 15.20 -1.88
N THR A 109 -25.09 15.47 -0.86
CA THR A 109 -24.99 16.79 -0.24
C THR A 109 -23.55 16.94 0.20
N ILE A 110 -22.81 17.72 -0.58
CA ILE A 110 -21.52 18.29 -0.20
C ILE A 110 -21.74 19.12 1.08
N PRO A 111 -20.98 18.90 2.16
CA PRO A 111 -20.54 19.99 3.01
C PRO A 111 -19.06 20.22 2.74
N SER A 112 -18.77 21.41 2.25
CA SER A 112 -17.43 21.92 2.09
C SER A 112 -16.68 21.91 3.42
N THR A 113 -15.59 21.12 3.52
CA THR A 113 -14.25 21.42 4.11
C THR A 113 -13.63 20.20 4.83
N PRO A 114 -12.28 20.04 4.88
CA PRO A 114 -11.27 20.31 3.86
C PRO A 114 -10.62 19.01 3.36
N LYS A 115 -10.53 18.87 2.02
CA LYS A 115 -9.63 18.02 1.21
C LYS A 115 -9.00 16.78 1.89
N LEU A 116 -9.63 15.63 1.69
CA LEU A 116 -8.95 14.38 1.33
C LEU A 116 -9.63 13.81 0.08
N SER A 117 -9.65 14.64 -0.97
CA SER A 117 -9.92 14.19 -2.32
C SER A 117 -8.62 13.61 -2.86
N VAL A 118 -8.40 12.31 -2.67
CA VAL A 118 -7.43 11.58 -3.47
C VAL A 118 -8.16 11.24 -4.78
N VAL A 119 -8.21 12.24 -5.66
CA VAL A 119 -7.96 12.03 -7.09
C VAL A 119 -6.81 11.02 -7.21
N PRO A 120 -6.73 10.13 -8.21
CA PRO A 120 -5.48 9.42 -8.49
C PRO A 120 -4.40 10.47 -8.72
N GLN A 121 -3.72 10.89 -7.65
CA GLN A 121 -2.64 11.84 -7.75
C GLN A 121 -1.62 11.11 -8.58
N ALA A 122 -1.33 11.66 -9.76
CA ALA A 122 -0.16 11.28 -10.53
C ALA A 122 0.98 11.16 -9.51
N VAL A 123 1.45 9.92 -9.29
CA VAL A 123 2.46 9.63 -8.30
C VAL A 123 3.59 10.61 -8.56
N HIS A 124 3.91 11.45 -7.57
CA HIS A 124 4.92 12.48 -7.78
C HIS A 124 6.19 11.76 -8.24
N PRO A 125 6.89 12.24 -9.28
CA PRO A 125 8.03 11.52 -9.86
C PRO A 125 9.08 11.13 -8.81
N GLN A 126 9.23 11.95 -7.77
CA GLN A 126 10.13 11.69 -6.65
C GLN A 126 9.65 10.58 -5.71
N ASP A 127 8.34 10.51 -5.44
CA ASP A 127 7.76 9.44 -4.62
C ASP A 127 7.88 8.10 -5.35
N LEU A 128 7.71 8.09 -6.67
CA LEU A 128 7.93 6.91 -7.52
C LEU A 128 9.41 6.49 -7.54
N ARG A 129 10.33 7.47 -7.63
CA ARG A 129 11.78 7.25 -7.59
C ARG A 129 12.23 6.59 -6.28
N ILE A 130 11.87 7.17 -5.14
CA ILE A 130 12.20 6.58 -3.81
C ILE A 130 11.55 5.21 -3.65
N LYS A 131 10.30 5.04 -4.11
CA LYS A 131 9.61 3.74 -4.06
C LYS A 131 10.36 2.66 -4.83
N ASN A 132 10.77 2.94 -6.07
CA ASN A 132 11.48 1.97 -6.90
C ASN A 132 12.83 1.60 -6.30
N ILE A 133 13.60 2.59 -5.83
CA ILE A 133 14.94 2.39 -5.25
C ILE A 133 14.84 1.62 -3.93
N ARG A 134 13.88 1.95 -3.07
CA ARG A 134 13.62 1.23 -1.82
C ARG A 134 13.28 -0.23 -2.07
N THR A 135 12.45 -0.50 -3.07
CA THR A 135 12.04 -1.86 -3.43
C THR A 135 13.23 -2.66 -3.97
N LEU A 136 14.10 -2.02 -4.76
CA LEU A 136 15.30 -2.64 -5.30
C LEU A 136 16.31 -3.02 -4.21
N LEU A 137 16.49 -2.15 -3.21
CA LEU A 137 17.43 -2.33 -2.11
C LEU A 137 16.88 -3.18 -0.95
N ASP A 138 15.60 -3.58 -1.00
CA ASP A 138 14.84 -4.15 0.14
C ASP A 138 14.98 -3.30 1.42
N TYR A 139 15.01 -1.97 1.25
CA TYR A 139 15.32 -1.05 2.34
C TYR A 139 14.09 -0.81 3.24
N PRO A 140 14.23 -0.85 4.58
CA PRO A 140 13.12 -0.69 5.51
C PRO A 140 12.42 0.67 5.35
N LEU A 141 11.09 0.66 5.25
CA LEU A 141 10.29 1.89 5.17
C LEU A 141 10.46 2.76 6.41
N ASP A 142 10.58 2.15 7.59
CA ASP A 142 10.66 2.90 8.84
C ASP A 142 11.90 3.80 8.87
N LEU A 143 13.03 3.36 8.29
CA LEU A 143 14.24 4.18 8.15
C LEU A 143 14.04 5.35 7.16
N VAL A 144 13.26 5.16 6.09
CA VAL A 144 12.90 6.26 5.18
C VAL A 144 12.00 7.26 5.90
N ARG A 145 11.04 6.78 6.69
CA ARG A 145 10.15 7.65 7.47
C ARG A 145 10.92 8.43 8.53
N GLU A 146 11.84 7.80 9.25
CA GLU A 146 12.72 8.46 10.21
C GLU A 146 13.59 9.52 9.53
N TRP A 147 14.18 9.22 8.38
CA TRP A 147 14.98 10.19 7.62
C TRP A 147 14.14 11.39 7.16
N LEU A 148 12.91 11.16 6.68
CA LEU A 148 11.99 12.23 6.28
C LEU A 148 11.57 13.09 7.48
N GLN A 149 11.28 12.46 8.63
CA GLN A 149 10.99 13.15 9.89
C GLN A 149 12.17 14.01 10.36
N PHE A 150 13.41 13.54 10.16
CA PHE A 150 14.61 14.32 10.45
C PHE A 150 14.79 15.55 9.54
N GLN A 151 14.15 15.56 8.37
CA GLN A 151 14.08 16.73 7.47
C GLN A 151 12.82 17.57 7.69
N ASP A 152 12.05 17.36 8.78
CA ASP A 152 10.76 18.01 9.05
C ASP A 152 9.72 17.83 7.93
N THR A 153 9.79 16.71 7.19
CA THR A 153 8.88 16.41 6.07
C THR A 153 8.18 15.06 6.26
N ASN A 154 6.97 14.94 5.70
CA ASN A 154 6.18 13.70 5.78
C ASN A 154 6.15 12.93 4.45
N SER A 155 6.67 13.52 3.37
CA SER A 155 6.66 12.93 2.04
C SER A 155 7.89 13.36 1.23
N PRO A 156 8.53 12.45 0.46
CA PRO A 156 9.62 12.81 -0.45
C PRO A 156 9.24 13.91 -1.44
N SER A 157 7.99 13.95 -1.91
CA SER A 157 7.47 15.03 -2.76
C SER A 157 7.54 16.44 -2.18
N GLN A 158 7.75 16.60 -0.87
CA GLN A 158 7.94 17.90 -0.24
C GLN A 158 9.40 18.36 -0.24
N LEU A 159 10.33 17.50 -0.67
CA LEU A 159 11.76 17.75 -0.64
C LEU A 159 12.28 18.24 -2.00
N HIS A 160 13.32 19.07 -1.93
CA HIS A 160 14.06 19.46 -3.12
C HIS A 160 14.76 18.24 -3.73
N ILE A 161 14.94 18.21 -5.05
CA ILE A 161 15.55 17.06 -5.76
C ILE A 161 16.92 16.67 -5.19
N SER A 162 17.71 17.66 -4.76
CA SER A 162 19.02 17.45 -4.11
C SER A 162 18.93 16.66 -2.79
N LYS A 163 17.83 16.82 -2.05
CA LYS A 163 17.57 16.06 -0.82
C LYS A 163 17.09 14.63 -1.12
N ILE A 164 16.37 14.46 -2.23
CA ILE A 164 16.04 13.13 -2.75
C ILE A 164 17.31 12.38 -3.17
N ASP A 165 18.24 13.05 -3.84
CA ASP A 165 19.53 12.47 -4.21
C ASP A 165 20.34 12.04 -2.98
N GLU A 166 20.31 12.85 -1.91
CA GLU A 166 20.94 12.56 -0.62
C GLU A 166 20.31 11.34 0.07
N LEU A 167 18.98 11.23 0.05
CA LEU A 167 18.25 10.07 0.59
C LEU A 167 18.59 8.79 -0.19
N VAL A 168 18.57 8.86 -1.52
CA VAL A 168 18.94 7.74 -2.39
C VAL A 168 20.37 7.28 -2.12
N LYS A 169 21.31 8.23 -2.07
CA LYS A 169 22.72 7.94 -1.71
C LYS A 169 22.80 7.27 -0.34
N THR A 170 22.09 7.78 0.66
CA THR A 170 22.08 7.22 2.02
C THR A 170 21.56 5.78 2.03
N MET A 171 20.47 5.49 1.30
CA MET A 171 19.91 4.14 1.20
C MET A 171 20.86 3.16 0.50
N CYS A 172 21.49 3.59 -0.60
CA CYS A 172 22.47 2.79 -1.33
C CYS A 172 23.71 2.48 -0.47
N LEU A 173 24.21 3.47 0.27
CA LEU A 173 25.35 3.30 1.17
C LEU A 173 25.01 2.39 2.36
N ALA A 174 23.82 2.54 2.95
CA ALA A 174 23.37 1.67 4.03
C ALA A 174 23.24 0.21 3.58
N TRP A 175 22.74 -0.02 2.36
CA TRP A 175 22.74 -1.36 1.75
C TRP A 175 24.15 -1.89 1.52
N ALA A 176 25.05 -1.06 0.98
CA ALA A 176 26.42 -1.47 0.69
C ALA A 176 27.26 -1.69 1.97
N ALA A 177 26.95 -1.00 3.07
CA ALA A 177 27.62 -1.19 4.36
C ALA A 177 27.41 -2.60 4.93
N ASP A 178 26.26 -3.24 4.65
CA ASP A 178 26.02 -4.65 4.99
C ASP A 178 26.84 -5.62 4.10
N LYS A 179 27.28 -5.17 2.93
CA LYS A 179 27.95 -6.01 1.93
C LYS A 179 29.46 -5.80 1.85
N CYS A 180 29.96 -4.60 2.09
CA CYS A 180 31.36 -4.21 1.95
C CYS A 180 32.02 -3.95 3.31
N ASP A 181 33.18 -4.56 3.56
CA ASP A 181 33.97 -4.35 4.79
C ASP A 181 34.65 -2.96 4.84
N HIS A 182 34.62 -2.20 3.73
CA HIS A 182 35.27 -0.90 3.58
C HIS A 182 34.27 0.18 3.12
N PRO A 183 33.73 1.02 4.03
CA PRO A 183 32.70 2.01 3.70
C PRO A 183 33.17 3.06 2.68
N ASN A 184 34.45 3.43 2.70
CA ASN A 184 35.03 4.41 1.76
C ASN A 184 35.07 3.89 0.31
N HIS A 185 35.14 2.57 0.11
CA HIS A 185 35.12 1.94 -1.21
C HIS A 185 33.69 1.91 -1.78
N ALA A 186 32.68 1.66 -0.94
CA ALA A 186 31.29 1.73 -1.32
C ALA A 186 30.90 3.14 -1.79
N GLU A 187 31.32 4.18 -1.07
CA GLU A 187 31.02 5.57 -1.45
C GLU A 187 31.72 5.99 -2.76
N SER A 188 33.00 5.67 -2.91
CA SER A 188 33.75 6.00 -4.13
C SER A 188 33.20 5.28 -5.36
N SER A 189 32.82 4.00 -5.21
CA SER A 189 32.21 3.23 -6.29
C SER A 189 30.80 3.71 -6.65
N TYR A 190 29.98 4.09 -5.67
CA TYR A 190 28.67 4.67 -5.93
C TYR A 190 28.78 5.97 -6.74
N GLN A 191 29.73 6.85 -6.38
CA GLN A 191 29.95 8.10 -7.10
C GLN A 191 30.40 7.83 -8.56
N ASN A 192 31.39 6.96 -8.77
CA ASN A 192 31.91 6.69 -10.11
C ASN A 192 30.97 5.84 -11.00
N LEU A 193 30.16 4.94 -10.44
CA LEU A 193 29.31 4.05 -11.23
C LEU A 193 27.86 4.51 -11.28
N VAL A 194 27.28 4.98 -10.19
CA VAL A 194 25.87 5.38 -10.22
C VAL A 194 25.77 6.81 -10.74
N VAL A 195 26.55 7.75 -10.22
CA VAL A 195 26.40 9.16 -10.60
C VAL A 195 26.90 9.44 -12.02
N ASP A 196 28.05 8.90 -12.44
CA ASP A 196 28.56 9.12 -13.80
C ASP A 196 27.69 8.45 -14.87
N THR A 197 27.15 7.27 -14.59
CA THR A 197 26.30 6.53 -15.55
C THR A 197 24.91 7.17 -15.68
N VAL A 198 24.37 7.71 -14.58
CA VAL A 198 23.15 8.54 -14.62
C VAL A 198 23.42 9.87 -15.35
N ALA A 199 24.57 10.50 -15.13
CA ALA A 199 24.97 11.70 -15.87
C ALA A 199 25.15 11.43 -17.38
N SER A 200 25.51 10.20 -17.74
CA SER A 200 25.60 9.72 -19.13
C SER A 200 24.23 9.40 -19.76
N GLY A 201 23.12 9.59 -19.03
CA GLY A 201 21.75 9.42 -19.51
C GLY A 201 21.16 8.02 -19.29
N MET A 202 21.81 7.15 -18.51
CA MET A 202 21.25 5.86 -18.14
C MET A 202 20.19 6.01 -17.05
N ASP A 203 19.18 5.13 -17.09
CA ASP A 203 18.18 5.04 -16.03
C ASP A 203 18.84 4.67 -14.68
N GLU A 204 18.48 5.44 -13.65
CA GLU A 204 19.10 5.34 -12.32
C GLU A 204 18.88 3.98 -11.65
N LEU A 205 17.74 3.32 -11.86
CA LEU A 205 17.51 1.98 -11.31
C LEU A 205 18.41 0.95 -11.98
N THR A 206 18.64 1.11 -13.28
CA THR A 206 19.56 0.27 -14.03
C THR A 206 21.00 0.48 -13.56
N ALA A 207 21.40 1.73 -13.31
CA ALA A 207 22.72 2.04 -12.79
C ALA A 207 22.94 1.50 -11.36
N ILE A 208 21.96 1.68 -10.46
CA ILE A 208 22.03 1.16 -9.07
C ILE A 208 22.06 -0.37 -9.07
N SER A 209 21.20 -1.03 -9.85
CA SER A 209 21.18 -2.50 -9.91
C SER A 209 22.47 -3.08 -10.48
N ALA A 210 23.06 -2.48 -11.51
CA ALA A 210 24.35 -2.88 -12.05
C ALA A 210 25.49 -2.70 -11.03
N TRP A 211 25.51 -1.58 -10.30
CA TRP A 211 26.46 -1.34 -9.22
C TRP A 211 26.32 -2.36 -8.07
N MET A 212 25.08 -2.68 -7.67
CA MET A 212 24.82 -3.71 -6.66
C MET A 212 25.34 -5.09 -7.10
N GLN A 213 25.14 -5.47 -8.36
CA GLN A 213 25.67 -6.73 -8.92
C GLN A 213 27.20 -6.76 -8.92
N GLN A 214 27.87 -5.65 -9.24
CA GLN A 214 29.33 -5.57 -9.16
C GLN A 214 29.85 -5.71 -7.73
N LEU A 215 29.22 -5.05 -6.76
CA LEU A 215 29.61 -5.21 -5.35
C LEU A 215 29.40 -6.63 -4.83
N GLN A 216 28.35 -7.31 -5.29
CA GLN A 216 28.16 -8.73 -5.00
C GLN A 216 29.23 -9.60 -5.67
N ALA A 217 29.59 -9.33 -6.93
CA ALA A 217 30.65 -10.07 -7.63
C ALA A 217 32.02 -9.92 -6.93
N VAL A 218 32.35 -8.71 -6.47
CA VAL A 218 33.59 -8.44 -5.71
C VAL A 218 33.62 -9.21 -4.39
N LYS A 219 32.49 -9.31 -3.68
CA LYS A 219 32.39 -10.11 -2.44
C LYS A 219 32.51 -11.62 -2.69
N THR A 220 32.06 -12.10 -3.84
CA THR A 220 32.02 -13.54 -4.18
C THR A 220 33.33 -14.04 -4.79
N GLY A 221 34.32 -13.16 -5.01
CA GLY A 221 35.64 -13.55 -5.54
C GLY A 221 35.59 -14.11 -6.96
N ALA A 222 34.61 -13.68 -7.77
CA ALA A 222 34.56 -14.03 -9.19
C ALA A 222 35.26 -12.93 -10.00
N VAL A 223 36.58 -13.05 -10.11
CA VAL A 223 37.40 -12.41 -11.16
C VAL A 223 37.51 -13.38 -12.33
#